data_AF-A0A4Q3D343-F1
#
_entry.id   AF-A0A4Q3D343-F1
#
_cell.length_a   1.000
_cell.length_b   1.000
_cell.length_c   1.000
_cell.angle_alpha   90.00
_cell.angle_beta   90.00
_cell.angle_gamma   90.00
#
_symmetry.space_group_name_H-M   'P 1'
#
loop_
_entity.id
_entity.type
_entity.pdbx_description
1 polymer ?
#
loop_
_entity_poly.entity_id
_entity_poly.type
_entity_poly.pdbx_seq_one_letter_code
_entity_poly.pdbx_strand_id
1 'polypeptide(L)'
;MKSILTTIALCLLLFGSSFAQPLNFNYQGIARNASGAPLSNQNIGLRISILDNADVAVFSESHAATTNAYGLYSLQIGDGTAITGTMSAVAALSRAKIKIEVDPAGGANYTDLGTQQLNSVPFALMTKGVEATSDGGMGLRGTASSSLWWGLYEAGLYRGYIGSYSGKNEDVDFGTGGGNNIGSVHLTVAGTPKFTVDSIGNVGIGTRFPKYRLQVDGITGTFNDNGIRIQNTTANTGWSFYASTSGDLIIGKTGNLGYFNGTTGAYTSSSDARLKTNIQNIETVLPKLKLLEAKRYEFRFNNPDHIQSIGFLAQNVQQLFPELITVNKTNEGNPQVDNQLGMDYAGLSVVAIKAIQEQQAQIETLKAEIAALRAELKSSK
;
A
#
# COMPACT_ATOMS: atom_id res chain seq x y z
N MET A 1 29.45 -36.19 -22.35
CA MET A 1 28.01 -35.93 -22.59
C MET A 1 27.09 -37.02 -22.03
N LYS A 2 27.38 -38.32 -22.24
CA LYS A 2 26.54 -39.42 -21.71
C LYS A 2 26.44 -39.47 -20.17
N SER A 3 27.48 -39.05 -19.43
CA SER A 3 27.49 -39.00 -17.96
C SER A 3 26.71 -37.82 -17.35
N ILE A 4 26.51 -36.74 -18.11
CA ILE A 4 25.77 -35.55 -17.63
C ILE A 4 24.26 -35.79 -17.78
N LEU A 5 23.82 -36.45 -18.86
CA LEU A 5 22.40 -36.79 -19.04
C LEU A 5 21.89 -37.84 -18.03
N THR A 6 22.70 -38.83 -17.66
CA THR A 6 22.32 -39.81 -16.63
C THR A 6 22.25 -39.20 -15.23
N THR A 7 23.10 -38.22 -14.94
CA THR A 7 23.08 -37.52 -13.63
C THR A 7 21.87 -36.59 -13.52
N ILE A 8 21.48 -35.91 -14.60
CA ILE A 8 20.27 -35.07 -14.62
C ILE A 8 19.00 -35.93 -14.54
N ALA A 9 18.94 -37.08 -15.22
CA ALA A 9 17.82 -38.01 -15.12
C ALA A 9 17.66 -38.63 -13.73
N LEU A 10 18.78 -38.94 -13.04
CA LEU A 10 18.76 -39.46 -11.67
C LEU A 10 18.36 -38.39 -10.64
N CYS A 11 18.76 -37.13 -10.85
CA CYS A 11 18.32 -36.02 -10.01
C CYS A 11 16.83 -35.70 -10.21
N LEU A 12 16.28 -35.77 -11.42
CA LEU A 12 14.84 -35.54 -11.65
C LEU A 12 13.94 -36.64 -11.06
N LEU A 13 14.43 -37.87 -10.88
CA LEU A 13 13.70 -38.95 -10.21
C LEU A 13 13.66 -38.81 -8.68
N LEU A 14 14.53 -37.98 -8.08
CA LEU A 14 14.63 -37.82 -6.63
C LEU A 14 13.84 -36.63 -6.06
N PHE A 15 13.20 -35.79 -6.91
CA PHE A 15 12.39 -34.65 -6.47
C PHE A 15 10.87 -34.86 -6.60
N GLY A 16 10.41 -36.08 -6.91
CA GLY A 16 8.99 -36.38 -7.18
C GLY A 16 8.17 -36.88 -5.98
N SER A 17 8.76 -37.10 -4.81
CA SER A 17 8.03 -37.62 -3.65
C SER A 17 7.78 -36.49 -2.65
N SER A 18 6.64 -35.81 -2.80
CA SER A 18 6.01 -35.14 -1.67
C SER A 18 5.79 -36.21 -0.59
N PHE A 19 6.62 -36.22 0.46
CA PHE A 19 6.41 -37.04 1.64
C PHE A 19 5.16 -36.51 2.35
N ALA A 20 4.00 -37.05 1.99
CA ALA A 20 2.83 -36.94 2.83
C ALA A 20 3.20 -37.55 4.20
N GLN A 21 2.92 -36.81 5.28
CA GLN A 21 3.06 -37.36 6.62
C GLN A 21 2.23 -38.66 6.68
N PRO A 22 2.80 -39.79 7.16
CA PRO A 22 2.05 -41.02 7.30
C PRO A 22 0.78 -40.75 8.13
N LEU A 23 -0.39 -41.00 7.54
CA LEU A 23 -1.69 -40.88 8.22
C LEU A 23 -1.91 -42.11 9.11
N ASN A 24 -1.00 -42.33 10.06
CA ASN A 24 -1.02 -43.45 10.98
C ASN A 24 -0.76 -43.00 12.43
N PHE A 25 -1.12 -43.83 13.40
CA PHE A 25 -0.83 -43.57 14.81
C PHE A 25 -0.55 -44.85 15.60
N ASN A 26 0.29 -44.76 16.63
CA ASN A 26 0.67 -45.91 17.44
C ASN A 26 -0.53 -46.42 18.28
N TYR A 27 -0.69 -47.73 18.33
CA TYR A 27 -1.66 -48.42 19.16
C TYR A 27 -1.01 -49.59 19.90
N GLN A 28 -1.38 -49.77 21.17
CA GLN A 28 -0.93 -50.88 22.00
C GLN A 28 -2.12 -51.54 22.67
N GLY A 29 -2.13 -52.87 22.65
CA GLY A 29 -3.16 -53.68 23.28
C GLY A 29 -2.58 -54.93 23.95
N ILE A 30 -3.34 -55.52 24.87
CA ILE A 30 -3.00 -56.78 25.52
C ILE A 30 -4.01 -57.83 25.09
N ALA A 31 -3.58 -58.82 24.33
CA ALA A 31 -4.43 -59.91 23.88
C ALA A 31 -4.56 -60.99 24.97
N ARG A 32 -5.80 -61.35 25.27
CA ARG A 32 -6.14 -62.38 26.27
C ARG A 32 -7.07 -63.41 25.64
N ASN A 33 -6.99 -64.66 26.11
CA ASN A 33 -7.94 -65.71 25.74
C ASN A 33 -9.25 -65.58 26.52
N ALA A 34 -10.21 -66.49 26.27
CA ALA A 34 -11.52 -66.48 26.91
C ALA A 34 -11.49 -66.68 28.44
N SER A 35 -10.41 -67.24 29.01
CA SER A 35 -10.21 -67.34 30.47
C SER A 35 -9.48 -66.14 31.07
N GLY A 36 -9.17 -65.12 30.27
CA GLY A 36 -8.46 -63.91 30.69
C GLY A 36 -6.94 -64.05 30.78
N ALA A 37 -6.37 -65.22 30.44
CA ALA A 37 -4.93 -65.42 30.39
C ALA A 37 -4.32 -64.76 29.14
N PRO A 38 -3.09 -64.20 29.22
CA PRO A 38 -2.46 -63.57 28.08
C PRO A 38 -2.17 -64.60 26.96
N LEU A 39 -2.39 -64.20 25.71
CA LEU A 39 -1.89 -64.95 24.56
C LEU A 39 -0.39 -64.64 24.45
N SER A 40 0.46 -65.49 25.03
CA SER A 40 1.89 -65.20 25.18
C SER A 40 2.72 -65.67 23.98
N ASN A 41 3.58 -64.80 23.43
CA ASN A 41 4.55 -65.12 22.36
C ASN A 41 3.88 -65.77 21.13
N GLN A 42 2.69 -65.31 20.77
CA GLN A 42 1.85 -65.92 19.75
C GLN A 42 1.53 -64.93 18.64
N ASN A 43 1.47 -65.41 17.40
CA ASN A 43 0.96 -64.62 16.29
C ASN A 43 -0.57 -64.53 16.36
N ILE A 44 -1.09 -63.31 16.32
CA ILE A 44 -2.53 -63.00 16.34
C ILE A 44 -2.90 -62.21 15.09
N GLY A 45 -4.11 -62.44 14.58
CA GLY A 45 -4.72 -61.65 13.53
C GLY A 45 -5.55 -60.56 14.17
N LEU A 46 -5.47 -59.34 13.67
CA LEU A 46 -6.27 -58.22 14.15
C LEU A 46 -7.01 -57.59 12.97
N ARG A 47 -8.27 -57.22 13.19
CA ARG A 47 -9.02 -56.31 12.33
C ARG A 47 -9.37 -55.08 13.12
N ILE A 48 -8.98 -53.93 12.58
CA ILE A 48 -9.18 -52.62 13.20
C ILE A 48 -10.07 -51.82 12.29
N SER A 49 -11.16 -51.28 12.84
CA SER A 49 -12.09 -50.46 12.08
C SER A 49 -12.30 -49.13 12.77
N ILE A 50 -12.31 -48.06 11.99
CA ILE A 50 -12.69 -46.72 12.44
C ILE A 50 -14.12 -46.48 11.99
N LEU A 51 -15.01 -46.30 12.97
CA LEU A 51 -16.43 -46.11 12.77
C LEU A 51 -16.80 -44.64 12.90
N ASP A 52 -17.83 -44.22 12.17
CA ASP A 52 -18.48 -42.92 12.35
C ASP A 52 -19.43 -42.91 13.57
N ASN A 53 -20.21 -41.84 13.72
CA ASN A 53 -21.19 -41.72 14.80
C ASN A 53 -22.38 -42.69 14.69
N ALA A 54 -22.63 -43.25 13.50
CA ALA A 54 -23.69 -44.21 13.23
C ALA A 54 -23.19 -45.67 13.32
N ASP A 55 -21.97 -45.88 13.85
CA ASP A 55 -21.30 -47.18 13.96
C ASP A 55 -21.02 -47.86 12.60
N VAL A 56 -20.93 -47.06 11.53
CA VAL A 56 -20.57 -47.54 10.18
C VAL A 56 -19.06 -47.43 10.00
N ALA A 57 -18.43 -48.51 9.52
CA ALA A 57 -17.00 -48.53 9.25
C ALA A 57 -16.64 -47.64 8.06
N VAL A 58 -15.92 -46.55 8.33
CA VAL A 58 -15.38 -45.61 7.32
C VAL A 58 -14.01 -46.04 6.84
N PHE A 59 -13.25 -46.71 7.72
CA PHE A 59 -11.97 -47.33 7.40
C PHE A 59 -11.83 -48.66 8.14
N SER A 60 -11.25 -49.67 7.50
CA SER A 60 -10.95 -50.97 8.10
C SER A 60 -9.65 -51.53 7.53
N GLU A 61 -8.84 -52.15 8.38
CA GLU A 61 -7.57 -52.78 8.02
C GLU A 61 -7.32 -54.06 8.82
N SER A 62 -6.52 -54.97 8.26
CA SER A 62 -6.00 -56.13 8.98
C SER A 62 -4.51 -55.99 9.32
N HIS A 63 -4.14 -56.59 10.45
CA HIS A 63 -2.78 -56.69 10.94
C HIS A 63 -2.47 -58.13 11.38
N ALA A 64 -1.22 -58.54 11.20
CA ALA A 64 -0.66 -59.69 11.89
C ALA A 64 0.34 -59.16 12.93
N ALA A 65 0.17 -59.53 14.19
CA ALA A 65 1.02 -59.07 15.28
C ALA A 65 1.48 -60.23 16.14
N THR A 66 2.72 -60.18 16.62
CA THR A 66 3.23 -61.14 17.61
C THR A 66 3.16 -60.51 18.99
N THR A 67 2.47 -61.18 19.91
CA THR A 67 2.40 -60.75 21.31
C THR A 67 3.69 -61.07 22.06
N ASN A 68 4.00 -60.35 23.14
CA ASN A 68 5.08 -60.73 24.06
C ASN A 68 4.60 -61.71 25.15
N ALA A 69 5.46 -62.03 26.12
CA ALA A 69 5.15 -62.92 27.25
C ALA A 69 3.94 -62.48 28.10
N TYR A 70 3.55 -61.21 28.03
CA TYR A 70 2.43 -60.63 28.75
C TYR A 70 1.19 -60.41 27.87
N GLY A 71 1.21 -60.86 26.61
CA GLY A 71 0.13 -60.65 25.65
C GLY A 71 0.13 -59.27 24.99
N LEU A 72 1.11 -58.41 25.29
CA LEU A 72 1.20 -57.06 24.72
C LEU A 72 1.63 -57.13 23.26
N TYR A 73 0.94 -56.38 22.41
CA TYR A 73 1.31 -56.11 21.02
C TYR A 73 1.34 -54.60 20.76
N SER A 74 2.15 -54.18 19.79
CA SER A 74 2.24 -52.79 19.31
C SER A 74 2.07 -52.78 17.81
N LEU A 75 1.30 -51.83 17.28
CA LEU A 75 1.12 -51.64 15.85
C LEU A 75 0.88 -50.15 15.54
N GLN A 76 0.93 -49.80 14.26
CA GLN A 76 0.53 -48.49 13.77
C GLN A 76 -0.79 -48.62 12.99
N ILE A 77 -1.84 -48.00 13.50
CA ILE A 77 -3.14 -47.98 12.82
C ILE A 77 -3.02 -47.07 11.60
N GLY A 78 -3.36 -47.58 10.41
CA GLY A 78 -3.15 -46.94 9.12
C GLY A 78 -1.96 -47.49 8.33
N ASP A 79 -1.19 -48.42 8.90
CA ASP A 79 -0.08 -49.15 8.24
C ASP A 79 -0.44 -50.63 7.97
N GLY A 80 -1.70 -51.02 8.22
CA GLY A 80 -2.18 -52.38 7.98
C GLY A 80 -2.55 -52.64 6.53
N THR A 81 -2.99 -53.87 6.25
CA THR A 81 -3.58 -54.20 4.95
C THR A 81 -5.01 -53.68 4.91
N ALA A 82 -5.27 -52.66 4.09
CA ALA A 82 -6.60 -52.05 3.98
C ALA A 82 -7.65 -53.06 3.48
N ILE A 83 -8.81 -53.08 4.15
CA ILE A 83 -9.99 -53.88 3.81
C ILE A 83 -11.08 -52.99 3.21
N THR A 84 -11.31 -51.80 3.78
CA THR A 84 -12.36 -50.86 3.33
C THR A 84 -11.94 -49.43 3.63
N GLY A 85 -12.25 -48.51 2.72
CA GLY A 85 -12.02 -47.08 2.89
C GLY A 85 -10.55 -46.67 2.89
N THR A 86 -10.28 -45.41 3.25
CA THR A 86 -8.92 -44.87 3.38
C THR A 86 -8.80 -44.05 4.66
N MET A 87 -7.59 -44.00 5.25
CA MET A 87 -7.32 -43.16 6.43
C MET A 87 -7.56 -41.66 6.17
N SER A 88 -7.53 -41.21 4.92
CA SER A 88 -7.87 -39.83 4.56
C SER A 88 -9.36 -39.52 4.81
N ALA A 89 -10.27 -40.48 4.59
CA ALA A 89 -11.69 -40.30 4.85
C ALA A 89 -12.01 -40.13 6.36
N VAL A 90 -11.16 -40.68 7.23
CA VAL A 90 -11.28 -40.55 8.68
C VAL A 90 -11.05 -39.11 9.15
N ALA A 91 -10.19 -38.34 8.47
CA ALA A 91 -9.89 -36.95 8.83
C ALA A 91 -11.10 -36.00 8.71
N ALA A 92 -12.12 -36.39 7.94
CA ALA A 92 -13.35 -35.62 7.78
C ALA A 92 -14.38 -35.86 8.90
N LEU A 93 -14.16 -36.84 9.78
CA LEU A 93 -15.10 -37.17 10.84
C LEU A 93 -15.02 -36.15 11.99
N SER A 94 -16.18 -35.67 12.46
CA SER A 94 -16.27 -34.81 13.65
C SER A 94 -16.04 -35.59 14.95
N ARG A 95 -16.35 -36.89 14.94
CA ARG A 95 -16.14 -37.86 16.02
C ARG A 95 -15.94 -39.23 15.38
N ALA A 96 -15.05 -40.03 15.94
CA ALA A 96 -14.75 -41.38 15.44
C ALA A 96 -14.66 -42.38 16.60
N LYS A 97 -15.01 -43.64 16.34
CA LYS A 97 -14.82 -44.76 17.29
C LYS A 97 -13.84 -45.76 16.69
N ILE A 98 -13.08 -46.44 17.54
CA ILE A 98 -12.21 -47.54 17.14
C ILE A 98 -12.84 -48.86 17.59
N LYS A 99 -12.99 -49.78 16.65
CA LYS A 99 -13.42 -51.16 16.88
C LYS A 99 -12.23 -52.09 16.67
N ILE A 100 -12.01 -53.00 17.63
CA ILE A 100 -10.93 -53.99 17.58
C ILE A 100 -11.52 -55.38 17.55
N GLU A 101 -11.04 -56.21 16.63
CA GLU A 101 -11.43 -57.60 16.51
C GLU A 101 -10.17 -58.47 16.37
N VAL A 102 -10.16 -59.66 16.97
CA VAL A 102 -8.97 -60.53 17.05
C VAL A 102 -9.26 -61.95 16.59
N ASP A 103 -8.32 -62.55 15.85
CA ASP A 103 -8.21 -63.99 15.65
C ASP A 103 -6.98 -64.49 16.44
N PRO A 104 -7.19 -65.18 17.58
CA PRO A 104 -6.10 -65.71 18.39
C PRO A 104 -5.18 -66.69 17.64
N ALA A 105 -5.64 -67.33 16.57
CA ALA A 105 -4.86 -68.28 15.79
C ALA A 105 -4.02 -67.60 14.67
N GLY A 106 -4.10 -66.28 14.52
CA GLY A 106 -3.37 -65.57 13.47
C GLY A 106 -4.07 -65.53 12.11
N GLY A 107 -5.31 -66.02 12.03
CA GLY A 107 -6.10 -66.07 10.80
C GLY A 107 -7.03 -64.86 10.59
N ALA A 108 -8.15 -65.10 9.90
CA ALA A 108 -9.18 -64.10 9.59
C ALA A 108 -10.54 -64.35 10.27
N ASN A 109 -10.59 -65.26 11.25
CA ASN A 109 -11.80 -65.59 12.01
C ASN A 109 -11.89 -64.69 13.25
N TYR A 110 -12.26 -63.43 13.03
CA TYR A 110 -12.20 -62.40 14.06
C TYR A 110 -13.35 -62.49 15.08
N THR A 111 -13.01 -62.25 16.34
CA THR A 111 -13.93 -62.04 17.47
C THR A 111 -13.85 -60.58 17.93
N ASP A 112 -15.00 -59.95 18.17
CA ASP A 112 -15.10 -58.56 18.61
C ASP A 112 -14.60 -58.37 20.05
N LEU A 113 -13.64 -57.46 20.25
CA LEU A 113 -13.09 -57.09 21.56
C LEU A 113 -13.66 -55.78 22.10
N GLY A 114 -14.52 -55.11 21.34
CA GLY A 114 -15.21 -53.90 21.74
C GLY A 114 -14.91 -52.69 20.87
N THR A 115 -15.72 -51.66 21.09
CA THR A 115 -15.64 -50.37 20.40
C THR A 115 -15.45 -49.26 21.43
N GLN A 116 -14.49 -48.36 21.19
CA GLN A 116 -14.16 -47.25 22.08
C GLN A 116 -14.16 -45.93 21.31
N GLN A 117 -14.53 -44.82 21.97
CA GLN A 117 -14.43 -43.49 21.37
C GLN A 117 -12.95 -43.11 21.18
N LEU A 118 -12.57 -42.72 19.96
CA LEU A 118 -11.30 -42.03 19.74
C LEU A 118 -11.48 -40.57 20.17
N ASN A 119 -10.83 -40.20 21.27
CA ASN A 119 -10.75 -38.82 21.73
C ASN A 119 -9.53 -38.14 21.10
N SER A 120 -9.67 -36.87 20.77
CA SER A 120 -8.57 -36.07 20.21
C SER A 120 -7.42 -35.95 21.20
N VAL A 121 -6.19 -36.16 20.73
CA VAL A 121 -4.97 -35.85 21.49
C VAL A 121 -4.76 -34.33 21.46
N PRO A 122 -4.34 -33.67 22.55
CA PRO A 122 -4.15 -32.21 22.60
C PRO A 122 -3.28 -31.62 21.47
N PHE A 123 -2.34 -32.40 20.93
CA PHE A 123 -1.46 -32.00 19.83
C PHE A 123 -2.20 -31.87 18.47
N ALA A 124 -3.33 -32.56 18.27
CA ALA A 124 -4.05 -32.59 17.00
C ALA A 124 -5.02 -31.40 16.79
N LEU A 125 -5.34 -30.65 17.85
CA LEU A 125 -6.29 -29.53 17.78
C LEU A 125 -5.66 -28.24 17.21
N MET A 126 -4.33 -28.19 17.06
CA MET A 126 -3.59 -26.98 16.69
C MET A 126 -3.40 -26.79 15.17
N THR A 127 -3.74 -27.75 14.31
CA THR A 127 -3.34 -27.73 12.88
C THR A 127 -4.47 -27.51 11.88
N LYS A 128 -5.72 -27.24 12.30
CA LYS A 128 -6.81 -26.86 11.37
C LYS A 128 -6.70 -25.42 10.82
N GLY A 129 -5.69 -24.64 11.23
CA GLY A 129 -5.54 -23.23 10.85
C GLY A 129 -4.70 -22.95 9.60
N VAL A 130 -3.96 -23.94 9.08
CA VAL A 130 -3.05 -23.78 7.93
C VAL A 130 -3.22 -24.97 7.00
N GLU A 131 -4.08 -24.83 6.00
CA GLU A 131 -4.34 -25.86 4.99
C GLU A 131 -3.70 -25.44 3.65
N ALA A 132 -2.98 -26.37 3.01
CA ALA A 132 -2.50 -26.20 1.65
C ALA A 132 -3.63 -26.47 0.64
N THR A 133 -3.72 -25.69 -0.43
CA THR A 133 -4.61 -25.99 -1.55
C THR A 133 -3.99 -26.95 -2.55
N SER A 134 -4.85 -27.64 -3.31
CA SER A 134 -4.49 -28.51 -4.43
C SER A 134 -3.69 -27.81 -5.54
N ASP A 135 -3.66 -26.48 -5.56
CA ASP A 135 -2.97 -25.66 -6.57
C ASP A 135 -1.67 -25.01 -6.05
N GLY A 136 -1.16 -25.48 -4.90
CA GLY A 136 0.18 -25.09 -4.41
C GLY A 136 0.23 -23.81 -3.55
N GLY A 137 -0.92 -23.24 -3.19
CA GLY A 137 -0.98 -22.10 -2.27
C GLY A 137 -1.11 -22.56 -0.81
N MET A 138 -0.13 -22.21 0.04
CA MET A 138 -0.29 -22.28 1.50
C MET A 138 -0.83 -20.95 2.01
N GLY A 139 -1.90 -20.97 2.81
CA GLY A 139 -2.50 -19.74 3.34
C GLY A 139 -3.15 -19.94 4.70
N LEU A 140 -3.28 -18.84 5.46
CA LEU A 140 -4.11 -18.79 6.66
C LEU A 140 -5.57 -18.77 6.21
N ARG A 141 -6.36 -19.75 6.66
CA ARG A 141 -7.78 -19.88 6.28
C ARG A 141 -8.65 -19.88 7.52
N GLY A 142 -9.65 -19.00 7.54
CA GLY A 142 -10.73 -19.03 8.52
C GLY A 142 -12.05 -19.38 7.84
N THR A 143 -12.93 -20.06 8.57
CA THR A 143 -14.26 -20.46 8.09
C THR A 143 -15.35 -19.42 8.39
N ALA A 144 -14.95 -18.21 8.84
CA ALA A 144 -15.89 -17.15 9.15
C ALA A 144 -16.55 -16.61 7.87
N SER A 145 -17.86 -16.40 7.90
CA SER A 145 -18.64 -15.87 6.77
C SER A 145 -18.56 -14.35 6.61
N SER A 146 -18.00 -13.64 7.60
CA SER A 146 -17.77 -12.20 7.59
C SER A 146 -16.73 -11.81 8.65
N SER A 147 -16.08 -10.67 8.46
CA SER A 147 -15.15 -10.07 9.43
C SER A 147 -14.08 -11.06 9.91
N LEU A 148 -13.41 -11.75 8.98
CA LEU A 148 -12.33 -12.68 9.32
C LEU A 148 -11.07 -11.89 9.68
N TRP A 149 -10.39 -12.23 10.78
CA TRP A 149 -9.13 -11.59 11.15
C TRP A 149 -8.21 -12.52 11.94
N TRP A 150 -6.92 -12.23 11.85
CA TRP A 150 -5.86 -12.83 12.66
C TRP A 150 -5.24 -11.74 13.53
N GLY A 151 -5.30 -11.93 14.84
CA GLY A 151 -4.80 -10.94 15.80
C GLY A 151 -3.30 -11.04 16.04
N LEU A 152 -2.66 -9.88 16.18
CA LEU A 152 -1.29 -9.71 16.61
C LEU A 152 -1.30 -9.34 18.09
N TYR A 153 -0.63 -10.14 18.92
CA TYR A 153 -0.54 -9.96 20.36
C TYR A 153 0.91 -9.94 20.81
N GLU A 154 1.22 -9.12 21.81
CA GLU A 154 2.53 -9.07 22.46
C GLU A 154 2.31 -9.06 23.97
N ALA A 155 2.87 -10.05 24.67
CA ALA A 155 2.64 -10.25 26.11
C ALA A 155 1.15 -10.28 26.50
N GLY A 156 0.29 -10.83 25.63
CA GLY A 156 -1.17 -10.89 25.82
C GLY A 156 -1.92 -9.60 25.49
N LEU A 157 -1.22 -8.51 25.17
CA LEU A 157 -1.85 -7.25 24.75
C LEU A 157 -2.14 -7.27 23.25
N TYR A 158 -3.37 -6.91 22.88
CA TYR A 158 -3.78 -6.80 21.48
C TYR A 158 -3.12 -5.59 20.82
N ARG A 159 -2.36 -5.84 19.74
CA ARG A 159 -1.66 -4.80 18.98
C ARG A 159 -2.41 -4.43 17.71
N GLY A 160 -2.97 -5.41 17.01
CA GLY A 160 -3.59 -5.19 15.72
C GLY A 160 -3.98 -6.48 15.03
N TYR A 161 -4.26 -6.41 13.74
CA TYR A 161 -4.71 -7.55 12.96
C TYR A 161 -4.36 -7.42 11.49
N ILE A 162 -4.42 -8.56 10.80
CA ILE A 162 -4.61 -8.68 9.36
C ILE A 162 -5.95 -9.38 9.12
N GLY A 163 -6.74 -8.98 8.13
CA GLY A 163 -8.07 -9.59 7.91
C GLY A 163 -8.97 -8.79 6.98
N SER A 164 -10.28 -8.94 7.13
CA SER A 164 -11.35 -8.17 6.48
C SER A 164 -12.37 -7.68 7.50
N TYR A 165 -11.88 -7.36 8.71
CA TYR A 165 -12.71 -7.01 9.86
C TYR A 165 -13.40 -5.65 9.71
N SER A 166 -12.70 -4.69 9.11
CA SER A 166 -13.09 -3.29 8.97
C SER A 166 -13.38 -2.97 7.50
N GLY A 167 -14.61 -3.19 7.05
CA GLY A 167 -15.01 -2.86 5.69
C GLY A 167 -15.99 -3.88 5.15
N LYS A 168 -15.90 -4.16 3.85
CA LYS A 168 -16.62 -5.26 3.21
C LYS A 168 -15.84 -6.56 3.37
N ASN A 169 -16.51 -7.68 3.14
CA ASN A 169 -15.89 -9.01 3.25
C ASN A 169 -14.73 -9.22 2.26
N GLU A 170 -14.72 -8.46 1.16
CA GLU A 170 -13.69 -8.51 0.11
C GLU A 170 -12.46 -7.65 0.40
N ASP A 171 -12.51 -6.78 1.40
CA ASP A 171 -11.41 -5.88 1.74
C ASP A 171 -10.28 -6.63 2.49
N VAL A 172 -9.06 -6.12 2.39
CA VAL A 172 -7.93 -6.58 3.21
C VAL A 172 -7.44 -5.43 4.07
N ASP A 173 -7.61 -5.62 5.36
CA ASP A 173 -7.17 -4.72 6.40
C ASP A 173 -5.82 -5.15 6.97
N PHE A 174 -5.03 -4.15 7.29
CA PHE A 174 -3.85 -4.29 8.13
C PHE A 174 -3.77 -3.08 9.04
N GLY A 175 -3.86 -3.30 10.36
CA GLY A 175 -3.76 -2.17 11.28
C GLY A 175 -3.98 -2.50 12.74
N THR A 176 -4.10 -1.45 13.55
CA THR A 176 -4.52 -1.57 14.94
C THR A 176 -6.02 -1.88 14.99
N GLY A 177 -6.44 -2.73 15.92
CA GLY A 177 -7.87 -3.04 16.09
C GLY A 177 -8.53 -2.17 17.14
N GLY A 178 -9.87 -2.22 17.23
CA GLY A 178 -10.69 -1.27 17.99
C GLY A 178 -10.44 -1.16 19.52
N GLY A 179 -9.58 -2.02 20.10
CA GLY A 179 -9.11 -1.89 21.48
C GLY A 179 -7.78 -1.14 21.65
N ASN A 180 -7.07 -0.81 20.56
CA ASN A 180 -5.77 -0.16 20.59
C ASN A 180 -5.88 1.32 20.17
N ASN A 181 -6.24 2.17 21.14
CA ASN A 181 -6.54 3.61 20.92
C ASN A 181 -5.30 4.51 20.88
N ILE A 182 -4.11 3.97 21.14
CA ILE A 182 -2.85 4.72 21.20
C ILE A 182 -1.82 4.25 20.17
N GLY A 183 -2.05 3.09 19.56
CA GLY A 183 -1.14 2.48 18.61
C GLY A 183 -1.20 3.14 17.24
N SER A 184 -0.04 3.23 16.60
CA SER A 184 0.12 3.61 15.20
C SER A 184 0.37 2.37 14.34
N VAL A 185 0.05 2.48 13.05
CA VAL A 185 0.48 1.53 12.02
C VAL A 185 1.70 2.11 11.31
N HIS A 186 2.77 1.33 11.18
CA HIS A 186 4.01 1.77 10.54
C HIS A 186 4.40 0.84 9.39
N LEU A 187 4.83 1.42 8.26
CA LEU A 187 5.68 0.72 7.30
C LEU A 187 7.13 1.08 7.61
N THR A 188 7.92 0.08 7.97
CA THR A 188 9.24 0.25 8.59
C THR A 188 10.33 -0.35 7.71
N VAL A 189 11.41 0.40 7.51
CA VAL A 189 12.61 -0.08 6.81
C VAL A 189 13.80 0.07 7.76
N ALA A 190 14.59 -1.00 7.91
CA ALA A 190 15.72 -1.04 8.84
C ALA A 190 15.35 -0.57 10.27
N GLY A 191 14.18 -0.97 10.77
CA GLY A 191 13.69 -0.59 12.10
C GLY A 191 13.21 0.86 12.24
N THR A 192 13.22 1.67 11.18
CA THR A 192 12.75 3.07 11.20
C THR A 192 11.44 3.24 10.42
N PRO A 193 10.35 3.77 11.03
CA PRO A 193 9.12 4.08 10.31
C PRO A 193 9.37 5.06 9.15
N LYS A 194 8.94 4.67 7.94
CA LYS A 194 8.99 5.50 6.73
C LYS A 194 7.61 6.01 6.34
N PHE A 195 6.58 5.24 6.68
CA PHE A 195 5.18 5.64 6.60
C PHE A 195 4.51 5.34 7.93
N THR A 196 3.69 6.26 8.43
CA THR A 196 2.98 6.14 9.71
C THR A 196 1.53 6.56 9.53
N VAL A 197 0.59 5.79 10.07
CA VAL A 197 -0.76 6.26 10.39
C VAL A 197 -0.89 6.22 11.91
N ASP A 198 -1.08 7.36 12.56
CA ASP A 198 -1.23 7.41 14.01
C ASP A 198 -2.66 7.09 14.47
N SER A 199 -2.85 7.00 15.79
CA SER A 199 -4.13 6.61 16.38
C SER A 199 -5.28 7.61 16.15
N ILE A 200 -4.98 8.84 15.71
CA ILE A 200 -5.98 9.86 15.38
C ILE A 200 -6.15 10.04 13.87
N GLY A 201 -5.48 9.22 13.06
CA GLY A 201 -5.60 9.17 11.61
C GLY A 201 -4.71 10.18 10.87
N ASN A 202 -3.69 10.74 11.52
CA ASN A 202 -2.66 11.51 10.82
C ASN A 202 -1.70 10.58 10.09
N VAL A 203 -1.35 10.96 8.86
CA VAL A 203 -0.42 10.23 8.00
C VAL A 203 0.92 10.94 7.96
N GLY A 204 1.99 10.23 8.30
CA GLY A 204 3.37 10.70 8.23
C GLY A 204 4.17 9.96 7.17
N ILE A 205 4.84 10.69 6.28
CA ILE A 205 5.87 10.16 5.38
C ILE A 205 7.20 10.74 5.84
N GLY A 206 8.17 9.88 6.15
CA GLY A 206 9.46 10.30 6.71
C GLY A 206 9.42 10.70 8.20
N THR A 207 8.26 10.59 8.86
CA THR A 207 8.08 10.94 10.27
C THR A 207 7.25 9.91 11.03
N ARG A 208 7.62 9.67 12.29
CA ARG A 208 6.89 8.77 13.21
C ARG A 208 5.77 9.48 13.97
N PHE A 209 5.84 10.81 14.09
CA PHE A 209 4.93 11.59 14.92
C PHE A 209 4.29 12.72 14.09
N PRO A 210 3.46 12.38 13.09
CA PRO A 210 2.82 13.40 12.28
C PRO A 210 1.93 14.28 13.16
N LYS A 211 2.11 15.61 13.07
CA LYS A 211 1.29 16.59 13.78
C LYS A 211 0.10 17.09 12.97
N TYR A 212 0.04 16.71 11.69
CA TYR A 212 -0.94 17.14 10.71
C TYR A 212 -1.54 15.94 10.01
N ARG A 213 -2.74 16.09 9.44
CA ARG A 213 -3.46 15.02 8.72
C ARG A 213 -2.59 14.32 7.68
N LEU A 214 -1.76 15.08 6.99
CA LEU A 214 -0.66 14.57 6.16
C LEU A 214 0.58 15.42 6.45
N GLN A 215 1.65 14.78 6.91
CA GLN A 215 2.96 15.39 7.08
C GLN A 215 3.99 14.62 6.26
N VAL A 216 4.74 15.34 5.41
CA VAL A 216 5.79 14.77 4.58
C VAL A 216 7.12 15.44 4.95
N ASP A 217 7.96 14.71 5.68
CA ASP A 217 9.30 15.14 6.06
C ASP A 217 10.31 14.63 5.00
N GLY A 218 11.04 15.57 4.37
CA GLY A 218 12.04 15.29 3.33
C GLY A 218 13.48 15.33 3.84
N ILE A 219 14.40 14.66 3.14
CA ILE A 219 15.85 14.72 3.40
C ILE A 219 16.41 16.00 2.76
N THR A 220 16.50 17.10 3.51
CA THR A 220 16.93 18.44 3.08
C THR A 220 17.78 18.49 1.78
N GLY A 221 17.37 19.30 0.78
CA GLY A 221 18.34 20.00 -0.08
C GLY A 221 18.33 19.80 -1.61
N THR A 222 17.47 18.99 -2.24
CA THR A 222 17.45 18.84 -3.72
C THR A 222 16.06 18.68 -4.31
N PHE A 223 15.85 19.15 -5.55
CA PHE A 223 14.60 19.00 -6.31
C PHE A 223 14.18 17.56 -6.60
N ASN A 224 15.12 16.61 -6.48
CA ASN A 224 14.92 15.21 -6.86
C ASN A 224 14.50 14.32 -5.68
N ASP A 225 14.81 14.71 -4.44
CA ASP A 225 14.73 13.81 -3.28
C ASP A 225 13.91 14.38 -2.11
N ASN A 226 13.16 15.47 -2.30
CA ASN A 226 12.48 16.19 -1.23
C ASN A 226 11.02 16.54 -1.49
N GLY A 227 10.24 16.45 -0.41
CA GLY A 227 8.85 16.90 -0.34
C GLY A 227 7.90 16.09 -1.22
N ILE A 228 6.96 16.78 -1.86
CA ILE A 228 5.97 16.18 -2.76
C ILE A 228 6.38 16.45 -4.20
N ARG A 229 6.47 15.40 -5.01
CA ARG A 229 6.79 15.50 -6.44
C ARG A 229 5.61 15.07 -7.30
N ILE A 230 5.24 15.91 -8.26
CA ILE A 230 4.26 15.62 -9.31
C ILE A 230 5.02 15.51 -10.63
N GLN A 231 5.17 14.30 -11.15
CA GLN A 231 6.01 14.02 -12.31
C GLN A 231 5.19 13.62 -13.54
N ASN A 232 5.46 14.27 -14.67
CA ASN A 232 5.13 13.76 -15.99
C ASN A 232 6.21 12.75 -16.39
N THR A 233 5.86 11.47 -16.36
CA THR A 233 6.79 10.36 -16.62
C THR A 233 7.19 10.28 -18.09
N THR A 234 6.31 10.67 -19.03
CA THR A 234 6.62 10.71 -20.46
C THR A 234 7.69 11.75 -20.79
N ALA A 235 7.60 12.94 -20.20
CA ALA A 235 8.56 14.02 -20.42
C ALA A 235 9.77 13.98 -19.47
N ASN A 236 9.78 13.07 -18.49
CA ASN A 236 10.72 13.02 -17.37
C ASN A 236 10.95 14.39 -16.68
N THR A 237 9.88 15.17 -16.55
CA THR A 237 9.90 16.46 -15.83
C THR A 237 8.75 16.51 -14.84
N GLY A 238 8.86 17.32 -13.80
CA GLY A 238 7.84 17.39 -12.77
C GLY A 238 7.99 18.63 -11.92
N TRP A 239 6.99 18.89 -11.08
CA TRP A 239 7.03 19.94 -10.07
C TRP A 239 7.33 19.32 -8.70
N SER A 240 8.19 19.98 -7.94
CA SER A 240 8.48 19.61 -6.55
C SER A 240 8.02 20.74 -5.62
N PHE A 241 7.41 20.35 -4.51
CA PHE A 241 6.95 21.20 -3.41
C PHE A 241 7.67 20.76 -2.15
N TYR A 242 8.57 21.59 -1.61
CA TYR A 242 9.36 21.23 -0.45
C TYR A 242 9.84 22.47 0.32
N ALA A 243 10.19 22.27 1.59
CA ALA A 243 10.82 23.31 2.40
C ALA A 243 12.32 23.39 2.09
N SER A 244 12.83 24.62 1.90
CA SER A 244 14.26 24.90 1.84
C SER A 244 14.93 24.59 3.20
N THR A 245 16.25 24.64 3.24
CA THR A 245 17.00 24.58 4.51
C THR A 245 16.69 25.77 5.44
N SER A 246 16.20 26.90 4.91
CA SER A 246 15.72 28.06 5.68
C SER A 246 14.25 27.94 6.11
N GLY A 247 13.54 26.90 5.68
CA GLY A 247 12.11 26.72 5.96
C GLY A 247 11.16 27.42 4.97
N ASP A 248 11.67 28.06 3.93
CA ASP A 248 10.86 28.69 2.88
C ASP A 248 10.26 27.63 1.94
N LEU A 249 9.04 27.85 1.45
CA LEU A 249 8.44 26.96 0.47
C LEU A 249 9.07 27.20 -0.91
N ILE A 250 9.67 26.15 -1.46
CA ILE A 250 10.17 26.11 -2.83
C ILE A 250 9.16 25.36 -3.71
N ILE A 251 8.83 25.98 -4.85
CA ILE A 251 8.06 25.38 -5.92
C ILE A 251 8.88 25.50 -7.21
N GLY A 252 9.23 24.37 -7.83
CA GLY A 252 10.03 24.42 -9.05
C GLY A 252 9.99 23.15 -9.88
N LYS A 253 10.33 23.29 -11.17
CA LYS A 253 10.27 22.23 -12.17
C LYS A 253 11.61 21.50 -12.34
N THR A 254 12.65 22.25 -12.69
CA THR A 254 14.01 21.74 -12.93
C THR A 254 15.06 22.53 -12.15
N GLY A 255 14.63 23.58 -11.44
CA GLY A 255 15.44 24.52 -10.69
C GLY A 255 14.54 25.51 -9.96
N ASN A 256 15.14 26.37 -9.14
CA ASN A 256 14.39 27.34 -8.35
C ASN A 256 13.91 28.50 -9.22
N LEU A 257 12.60 28.56 -9.46
CA LEU A 257 11.93 29.61 -10.24
C LEU A 257 11.50 30.80 -9.36
N GLY A 258 11.49 30.60 -8.04
CA GLY A 258 11.12 31.58 -7.03
C GLY A 258 10.74 30.88 -5.73
N TYR A 259 10.65 31.65 -4.65
CA TYR A 259 10.35 31.13 -3.32
C TYR A 259 9.28 32.00 -2.64
N PHE A 260 8.52 31.39 -1.74
CA PHE A 260 7.65 32.12 -0.82
C PHE A 260 8.41 32.39 0.47
N ASN A 261 8.46 33.66 0.87
CA ASN A 261 9.01 34.03 2.17
C ASN A 261 8.12 33.48 3.30
N GLY A 262 8.68 32.64 4.18
CA GLY A 262 7.92 32.00 5.26
C GLY A 262 7.35 32.95 6.33
N THR A 263 7.79 34.21 6.37
CA THR A 263 7.30 35.23 7.33
C THR A 263 6.29 36.17 6.71
N THR A 264 6.56 36.71 5.50
CA THR A 264 5.72 37.71 4.86
C THR A 264 4.72 37.13 3.88
N GLY A 265 4.89 35.87 3.47
CA GLY A 265 4.11 35.22 2.42
C GLY A 265 4.41 35.75 1.01
N ALA A 266 5.36 36.67 0.86
CA ALA A 266 5.69 37.25 -0.44
C ALA A 266 6.33 36.21 -1.36
N TYR A 267 5.78 36.08 -2.58
CA TYR A 267 6.42 35.32 -3.65
C TYR A 267 7.53 36.16 -4.30
N THR A 268 8.74 35.62 -4.37
CA THR A 268 9.89 36.28 -4.98
C THR A 268 10.36 35.47 -6.18
N SER A 269 10.14 35.99 -7.38
CA SER A 269 10.62 35.40 -8.63
C SER A 269 12.13 35.60 -8.82
N SER A 270 12.82 34.61 -9.39
CA SER A 270 14.24 34.72 -9.74
C SER A 270 14.48 35.81 -10.81
N SER A 271 15.38 36.77 -10.53
CA SER A 271 15.68 37.90 -11.43
C SER A 271 17.19 38.19 -11.61
N ASP A 272 18.05 37.26 -11.19
CA ASP A 272 19.52 37.38 -11.30
C ASP A 272 19.97 37.54 -12.76
N ALA A 273 20.90 38.49 -13.01
CA ALA A 273 21.40 38.77 -14.36
C ALA A 273 22.05 37.54 -15.02
N ARG A 274 22.64 36.63 -14.25
CA ARG A 274 23.27 35.40 -14.75
C ARG A 274 22.25 34.39 -15.31
N LEU A 275 20.97 34.55 -14.96
CA LEU A 275 19.88 33.72 -15.45
C LEU A 275 19.21 34.32 -16.70
N LYS A 276 19.70 35.45 -17.20
CA LYS A 276 19.10 36.21 -18.30
C LYS A 276 20.11 36.34 -19.44
N THR A 277 19.60 36.41 -20.67
CA THR A 277 20.37 36.68 -21.88
C THR A 277 19.59 37.67 -22.76
N ASN A 278 20.24 38.23 -23.79
CA ASN A 278 19.64 39.21 -24.70
C ASN A 278 18.99 40.41 -23.98
N ILE A 279 19.68 40.96 -22.97
CA ILE A 279 19.18 42.08 -22.17
C ILE A 279 19.18 43.36 -23.01
N GLN A 280 18.00 43.97 -23.17
CA GLN A 280 17.79 45.19 -23.95
C GLN A 280 17.01 46.23 -23.14
N ASN A 281 17.15 47.51 -23.52
CA ASN A 281 16.35 48.58 -22.93
C ASN A 281 14.89 48.47 -23.38
N ILE A 282 13.96 48.72 -22.45
CA ILE A 282 12.53 48.83 -22.78
C ILE A 282 12.30 50.13 -23.57
N GLU A 283 11.64 50.00 -24.72
CA GLU A 283 11.21 51.11 -25.59
C GLU A 283 10.15 51.98 -24.92
N THR A 284 9.62 52.97 -25.66
CA THR A 284 8.57 53.88 -25.15
C THR A 284 7.27 53.12 -24.86
N VAL A 285 6.76 53.21 -23.64
CA VAL A 285 5.54 52.49 -23.20
C VAL A 285 4.36 53.40 -22.91
N LEU A 286 4.58 54.67 -22.56
CA LEU A 286 3.50 55.56 -22.12
C LEU A 286 2.38 55.73 -23.16
N PRO A 287 2.63 55.88 -24.48
CA PRO A 287 1.57 55.95 -25.48
C PRO A 287 0.72 54.68 -25.52
N LYS A 288 1.35 53.49 -25.39
CA LYS A 288 0.65 52.21 -25.36
C LYS A 288 -0.17 52.06 -24.07
N LEU A 289 0.40 52.43 -22.93
CA LEU A 289 -0.27 52.36 -21.63
C LEU A 289 -1.54 53.23 -21.59
N LYS A 290 -1.54 54.39 -22.27
CA LYS A 290 -2.72 55.26 -22.40
C LYS A 290 -3.87 54.64 -23.19
N LEU A 291 -3.60 53.62 -24.00
CA LEU A 291 -4.63 52.87 -24.74
C LEU A 291 -5.24 51.73 -23.91
N LEU A 292 -4.64 51.41 -22.75
CA LEU A 292 -5.17 50.36 -21.88
C LEU A 292 -6.40 50.84 -21.12
N GLU A 293 -7.46 50.03 -21.18
CA GLU A 293 -8.72 50.31 -20.52
C GLU A 293 -8.92 49.35 -19.34
N ALA A 294 -8.95 49.88 -18.12
CA ALA A 294 -9.38 49.12 -16.96
C ALA A 294 -10.88 48.80 -17.08
N LYS A 295 -11.23 47.54 -16.84
CA LYS A 295 -12.59 47.01 -16.91
C LYS A 295 -13.05 46.51 -15.55
N ARG A 296 -14.36 46.57 -15.36
CA ARG A 296 -15.08 45.82 -14.32
C ARG A 296 -15.82 44.68 -15.00
N TYR A 297 -15.75 43.48 -14.45
CA TYR A 297 -16.34 42.29 -15.05
C TYR A 297 -16.73 41.26 -14.00
N GLU A 298 -17.56 40.31 -14.41
CA GLU A 298 -17.90 39.10 -13.65
C GLU A 298 -17.37 37.88 -14.42
N PHE A 299 -16.91 36.87 -13.69
CA PHE A 299 -16.57 35.60 -14.34
C PHE A 299 -17.85 34.87 -14.75
N ARG A 300 -17.88 34.35 -15.98
CA ARG A 300 -19.01 33.57 -16.51
C ARG A 300 -19.17 32.23 -15.79
N PHE A 301 -18.07 31.66 -15.32
CA PHE A 301 -18.02 30.34 -14.68
C PHE A 301 -17.57 30.48 -13.24
N ASN A 302 -18.08 29.60 -12.37
CA ASN A 302 -17.74 29.54 -10.94
C ASN A 302 -17.91 30.88 -10.19
N ASN A 303 -19.01 31.59 -10.44
CA ASN A 303 -19.34 32.87 -9.80
C ASN A 303 -20.81 32.91 -9.31
N PRO A 304 -21.24 31.99 -8.42
CA PRO A 304 -22.64 31.92 -7.98
C PRO A 304 -23.12 33.20 -7.28
N ASP A 305 -22.20 33.94 -6.65
CA ASP A 305 -22.51 35.16 -5.90
C ASP A 305 -22.36 36.46 -6.73
N HIS A 306 -22.17 36.35 -8.05
CA HIS A 306 -22.04 37.50 -8.96
C HIS A 306 -20.97 38.53 -8.52
N ILE A 307 -19.84 38.03 -8.02
CA ILE A 307 -18.74 38.88 -7.53
C ILE A 307 -18.14 39.65 -8.71
N GLN A 308 -18.13 40.98 -8.61
CA GLN A 308 -17.50 41.86 -9.58
C GLN A 308 -16.01 42.03 -9.30
N SER A 309 -15.20 41.84 -10.33
CA SER A 309 -13.75 42.04 -10.32
C SER A 309 -13.35 43.23 -11.18
N ILE A 310 -12.18 43.80 -10.92
CA ILE A 310 -11.55 44.83 -11.75
C ILE A 310 -10.26 44.29 -12.36
N GLY A 311 -9.94 44.69 -13.58
CA GLY A 311 -8.73 44.26 -14.27
C GLY A 311 -8.68 44.71 -15.72
N PHE A 312 -7.92 44.00 -16.55
CA PHE A 312 -7.80 44.24 -17.98
C PHE A 312 -8.26 43.01 -18.78
N LEU A 313 -8.69 43.23 -20.01
CA LEU A 313 -8.91 42.13 -20.96
C LEU A 313 -7.57 41.71 -21.56
N ALA A 314 -7.22 40.43 -21.41
CA ALA A 314 -5.94 39.89 -21.88
C ALA A 314 -5.72 40.13 -23.39
N GLN A 315 -6.79 40.11 -24.20
CA GLN A 315 -6.74 40.38 -25.64
C GLN A 315 -6.27 41.81 -25.95
N ASN A 316 -6.75 42.80 -25.19
CA ASN A 316 -6.35 44.20 -25.37
C ASN A 316 -4.91 44.40 -24.93
N VAL A 317 -4.51 43.77 -23.81
CA VAL A 317 -3.13 43.82 -23.33
C VAL A 317 -2.19 43.13 -24.31
N GLN A 318 -2.57 42.00 -24.89
CA GLN A 318 -1.74 41.25 -25.86
C GLN A 318 -1.35 42.08 -27.09
N GLN A 319 -2.23 42.96 -27.56
CA GLN A 319 -1.94 43.83 -28.70
C GLN A 319 -0.86 44.89 -28.39
N LEU A 320 -0.68 45.23 -27.11
CA LEU A 320 0.19 46.33 -26.67
C LEU A 320 1.47 45.83 -25.98
N PHE A 321 1.34 44.80 -25.14
CA PHE A 321 2.36 44.17 -24.29
C PHE A 321 2.22 42.63 -24.36
N PRO A 322 2.50 42.01 -25.51
CA PRO A 322 2.33 40.57 -25.72
C PRO A 322 3.16 39.72 -24.74
N GLU A 323 4.29 40.23 -24.24
CA GLU A 323 5.17 39.56 -23.28
C GLU A 323 4.54 39.32 -21.91
N LEU A 324 3.45 40.04 -21.57
CA LEU A 324 2.71 39.85 -20.32
C LEU A 324 1.60 38.81 -20.44
N ILE A 325 1.39 38.24 -21.62
CA ILE A 325 0.27 37.34 -21.91
C ILE A 325 0.76 35.94 -22.25
N THR A 326 0.19 34.95 -21.57
CA THR A 326 0.41 33.52 -21.86
C THR A 326 -0.79 32.93 -22.57
N VAL A 327 -0.58 31.93 -23.43
CA VAL A 327 -1.65 31.26 -24.18
C VAL A 327 -1.60 29.76 -23.87
N ASN A 328 -2.69 29.22 -23.33
CA ASN A 328 -2.84 27.77 -23.16
C ASN A 328 -3.27 27.11 -24.48
N LYS A 329 -2.31 26.87 -25.38
CA LYS A 329 -2.58 26.31 -26.71
C LYS A 329 -3.01 24.84 -26.70
N THR A 330 -2.70 24.11 -25.63
CA THR A 330 -3.06 22.69 -25.52
C THR A 330 -4.44 22.49 -24.93
N ASN A 331 -5.05 23.55 -24.38
CA ASN A 331 -6.29 23.49 -23.58
C ASN A 331 -6.21 22.52 -22.39
N GLU A 332 -5.00 22.10 -22.01
CA GLU A 332 -4.81 21.13 -20.93
C GLU A 332 -5.15 21.78 -19.59
N GLY A 333 -5.90 21.08 -18.75
CA GLY A 333 -6.31 21.55 -17.42
C GLY A 333 -7.34 22.69 -17.40
N ASN A 334 -7.72 23.27 -18.55
CA ASN A 334 -8.81 24.25 -18.61
C ASN A 334 -9.62 24.16 -19.92
N PRO A 335 -10.68 23.34 -19.96
CA PRO A 335 -11.46 23.07 -21.16
C PRO A 335 -12.58 24.09 -21.44
N GLN A 336 -12.70 25.18 -20.66
CA GLN A 336 -13.86 26.08 -20.77
C GLN A 336 -13.80 27.02 -22.00
N VAL A 337 -12.60 27.40 -22.44
CA VAL A 337 -12.37 28.26 -23.61
C VAL A 337 -11.09 27.84 -24.31
N ASP A 338 -11.16 27.65 -25.63
CA ASP A 338 -10.00 27.31 -26.45
C ASP A 338 -8.93 28.43 -26.45
N ASN A 339 -7.66 28.04 -26.42
CA ASN A 339 -6.51 28.94 -26.42
C ASN A 339 -6.61 30.02 -25.33
N GLN A 340 -7.04 29.64 -24.12
CA GLN A 340 -7.27 30.58 -23.03
C GLN A 340 -6.02 31.44 -22.76
N LEU A 341 -6.24 32.76 -22.65
CA LEU A 341 -5.20 33.73 -22.35
C LEU A 341 -5.08 33.95 -20.84
N GLY A 342 -3.85 33.87 -20.33
CA GLY A 342 -3.47 34.28 -18.97
C GLY A 342 -2.66 35.57 -19.00
N MET A 343 -2.63 36.30 -17.88
CA MET A 343 -1.96 37.60 -17.78
C MET A 343 -1.07 37.71 -16.54
N ASP A 344 0.16 38.17 -16.73
CA ASP A 344 1.08 38.55 -15.67
C ASP A 344 0.81 40.00 -15.22
N TYR A 345 -0.05 40.14 -14.21
CA TYR A 345 -0.32 41.44 -13.59
C TYR A 345 0.89 42.03 -12.85
N ALA A 346 1.84 41.21 -12.38
CA ALA A 346 3.02 41.72 -11.69
C ALA A 346 3.95 42.46 -12.66
N GLY A 347 4.09 41.96 -13.89
CA GLY A 347 4.88 42.61 -14.93
C GLY A 347 4.42 44.02 -15.30
N LEU A 348 3.12 44.35 -15.12
CA LEU A 348 2.61 45.72 -15.33
C LEU A 348 3.28 46.75 -14.41
N SER A 349 3.76 46.35 -13.23
CA SER A 349 4.46 47.26 -12.32
C SER A 349 5.75 47.80 -12.95
N VAL A 350 6.48 46.97 -13.71
CA VAL A 350 7.70 47.36 -14.42
C VAL A 350 7.37 48.32 -15.56
N VAL A 351 6.29 48.03 -16.31
CA VAL A 351 5.79 48.92 -17.37
C VAL A 351 5.38 50.28 -16.79
N ALA A 352 4.69 50.30 -15.65
CA ALA A 352 4.29 51.53 -14.97
C ALA A 352 5.50 52.37 -14.55
N ILE A 353 6.55 51.75 -14.00
CA ILE A 353 7.81 52.46 -13.65
C ILE A 353 8.42 53.12 -14.89
N LYS A 354 8.49 52.41 -16.02
CA LYS A 354 9.01 52.98 -17.28
C LYS A 354 8.15 54.13 -17.79
N ALA A 355 6.83 54.03 -17.73
CA ALA A 355 5.92 55.12 -18.07
C ALA A 355 6.12 56.36 -17.18
N ILE A 356 6.35 56.17 -15.88
CA ILE A 356 6.65 57.28 -14.94
C ILE A 356 7.97 57.96 -15.33
N GLN A 357 9.01 57.19 -15.70
CA GLN A 357 10.28 57.75 -16.17
C GLN A 357 10.11 58.59 -17.43
N GLU A 358 9.31 58.11 -18.40
CA GLU A 358 8.99 58.86 -19.62
C GLU A 358 8.19 60.13 -19.32
N GLN A 359 7.20 60.04 -18.44
CA GLN A 359 6.41 61.18 -18.00
C GLN A 359 7.28 62.22 -17.30
N GLN A 360 8.23 61.80 -16.46
CA GLN A 360 9.17 62.70 -15.80
C GLN A 360 10.06 63.43 -16.80
N ALA A 361 10.53 62.74 -17.85
CA ALA A 361 11.30 63.37 -18.91
C ALA A 361 10.48 64.47 -19.64
N GLN A 362 9.22 64.18 -19.97
CA GLN A 362 8.32 65.17 -20.57
C GLN A 362 8.09 66.38 -19.65
N ILE A 363 7.94 66.16 -18.35
CA ILE A 363 7.77 67.25 -17.36
C ILE A 363 9.01 68.15 -17.32
N GLU A 364 10.22 67.58 -17.33
CA GLU A 364 11.44 68.39 -17.34
C GLU A 364 11.62 69.17 -18.64
N THR A 365 11.29 68.59 -19.79
CA THR A 365 11.25 69.32 -21.08
C THR A 365 10.28 70.51 -21.01
N LEU A 366 9.05 70.28 -20.54
CA LEU A 366 8.05 71.34 -20.42
C LEU A 366 8.48 72.45 -19.44
N LYS A 367 9.12 72.11 -18.32
CA LYS A 367 9.66 73.10 -17.39
C LYS A 367 10.75 73.96 -18.04
N ALA A 368 11.64 73.35 -18.82
CA ALA A 368 12.71 74.06 -19.52
C ALA A 368 12.13 75.02 -20.58
N GLU A 369 11.15 74.57 -21.36
CA GLU A 369 10.44 75.41 -22.35
C GLU A 369 9.73 76.59 -21.67
N ILE A 370 9.01 76.34 -20.57
CA ILE A 370 8.35 77.39 -19.80
C ILE A 370 9.38 78.40 -19.26
N ALA A 371 10.55 77.94 -18.80
CA ALA A 371 11.62 78.82 -18.33
C ALA A 371 12.19 79.69 -19.46
N ALA A 372 12.42 79.12 -20.64
CA ALA A 372 12.87 79.84 -21.83
C ALA A 372 11.86 80.90 -22.28
N LEU A 373 10.57 80.52 -22.42
CA LEU A 373 9.50 81.44 -22.78
C LEU A 373 9.35 82.59 -21.77
N ARG A 374 9.50 82.31 -20.47
CA ARG A 374 9.49 83.35 -19.43
C ARG A 374 10.69 84.29 -19.52
N ALA A 375 11.85 83.81 -19.96
CA ALA A 375 13.03 84.64 -20.16
C ALA A 375 12.85 85.56 -21.39
N GLU A 376 12.35 85.03 -22.50
CA GLU A 376 12.04 85.80 -23.71
C GLU A 376 11.03 86.93 -23.42
N LEU A 377 9.95 86.61 -22.71
CA LEU A 377 8.89 87.58 -22.39
C LEU A 377 9.38 88.70 -21.44
N LYS A 378 10.41 88.43 -20.61
CA LYS A 378 11.09 89.46 -19.82
C LYS A 378 12.02 90.34 -20.65
N SER A 379 12.58 89.83 -21.75
CA SER A 379 13.46 90.59 -22.65
C SER A 379 12.71 91.46 -23.66
N SER A 380 11.42 91.17 -23.91
CA SER A 380 10.54 91.95 -24.80
C SER A 380 9.75 93.07 -24.10
N LYS A 381 9.99 93.29 -22.80
CA LYS A 381 9.51 94.45 -22.04
C LYS A 381 10.70 95.32 -21.68
#